data_AF-A0A8J8JN64-F1
#
_entry.id   AF-A0A8J8JN64-F1
#
_cell.length_a   1.000
_cell.length_b   1.000
_cell.length_c   1.000
_cell.angle_alpha   90.00
_cell.angle_beta   90.00
_cell.angle_gamma   90.00
#
_symmetry.space_group_name_H-M   'P 1'
#
loop_
_entity.id
_entity.type
_entity.pdbx_description
1 polymer ?
#
loop_
_entity_poly.entity_id
_entity_poly.type
_entity_poly.pdbx_seq_one_letter_code
_entity_poly.pdbx_strand_id
1 'polypeptide(L)'
;MLSSTREPEIVRVSQKGQATIPKALREKYGIDSPGEVFIYEEGERIVVEPVPSLEELEGIHASADREPGEILGKVRETKRKERQREQERADRLRPADTDEE
;
A
#
# COMPACT_ATOMS: atom_id res chain seq x y z
N MET A 1 23.38 -23.08 1.20
CA MET A 1 22.51 -23.85 2.10
C MET A 1 21.55 -22.85 2.74
N LEU A 2 20.34 -22.69 2.19
CA LEU A 2 19.30 -21.82 2.75
C LEU A 2 18.60 -22.60 3.87
N SER A 3 19.00 -22.36 5.11
CA SER A 3 18.36 -22.98 6.26
C SER A 3 17.01 -22.31 6.49
N SER A 4 15.95 -22.95 5.99
CA SER A 4 14.58 -22.65 6.38
C SER A 4 14.32 -23.24 7.77
N THR A 5 14.98 -22.71 8.80
CA THR A 5 14.82 -23.28 10.15
C THR A 5 13.60 -22.67 10.83
N ARG A 6 12.57 -23.50 11.02
CA ARG A 6 11.44 -23.27 11.94
C ARG A 6 11.85 -23.39 13.42
N GLU A 7 13.15 -23.30 13.72
CA GLU A 7 13.68 -23.42 15.08
C GLU A 7 14.03 -22.02 15.62
N PRO A 8 13.63 -21.70 16.85
CA PRO A 8 13.93 -20.41 17.45
C PRO A 8 15.43 -20.25 17.69
N GLU A 9 16.01 -19.15 17.22
CA GLU A 9 17.39 -18.76 17.54
C GLU A 9 17.40 -17.92 18.83
N ILE A 10 18.22 -18.32 19.80
CA ILE A 10 18.36 -17.57 21.06
C ILE A 10 19.28 -16.38 20.83
N VAL A 11 18.72 -15.17 20.86
CA VAL A 11 19.48 -13.92 20.79
C VAL A 11 19.63 -13.30 22.18
N ARG A 12 20.79 -12.67 22.43
CA ARG A 12 21.01 -11.91 23.66
C ARG A 12 20.41 -10.52 23.53
N VAL A 13 19.77 -10.07 24.60
CA VAL A 13 19.29 -8.69 24.73
C VAL A 13 20.35 -7.89 25.47
N SER A 14 20.71 -6.72 24.94
CA SER A 14 21.65 -5.82 25.60
C SER A 14 21.04 -5.21 26.87
N GLN A 15 21.86 -4.63 27.73
CA GLN A 15 21.37 -3.90 28.93
C GLN A 15 20.44 -2.73 28.58
N LYS A 16 20.51 -2.24 27.33
CA LYS A 16 19.64 -1.18 26.81
C LYS A 16 18.36 -1.71 26.15
N GLY A 17 18.11 -3.02 26.22
CA GLY A 17 16.93 -3.64 25.63
C GLY A 17 17.02 -3.90 24.12
N GLN A 18 18.22 -3.88 23.53
CA GLN A 18 18.39 -4.12 22.09
C GLN A 18 18.60 -5.60 21.80
N ALA A 19 17.86 -6.14 20.83
CA ALA A 19 18.09 -7.46 20.26
C ALA A 19 18.48 -7.31 18.78
N THR A 20 19.49 -8.05 18.35
CA THR A 20 19.95 -8.02 16.95
C THR A 20 19.19 -9.08 16.15
N ILE A 21 18.60 -8.67 15.03
CA ILE A 21 17.95 -9.59 14.09
C ILE A 21 19.04 -10.39 13.35
N PRO A 22 19.06 -11.74 13.43
CA PRO A 22 20.00 -12.58 12.72
C PRO A 22 20.02 -12.30 11.21
N LYS A 23 21.21 -12.42 10.60
CA LYS A 23 21.42 -12.10 9.17
C LYS A 23 20.48 -12.89 8.26
N ALA A 24 20.25 -14.17 8.54
CA ALA A 24 19.35 -15.01 7.75
C ALA A 24 17.89 -14.50 7.73
N LEU A 25 17.40 -13.96 8.85
CA LEU A 25 16.05 -13.37 8.91
C LEU A 25 16.01 -12.02 8.20
N ARG A 26 17.04 -11.18 8.36
CA ARG A 26 17.14 -9.91 7.64
C ARG A 26 17.10 -10.09 6.13
N GLU A 27 17.91 -10.99 5.60
CA GLU A 27 17.95 -11.29 4.15
C GLU A 27 16.62 -11.88 3.65
N LYS A 28 15.97 -12.73 4.47
CA LYS A 28 14.70 -13.35 4.09
C LYS A 28 13.54 -12.34 4.01
N TYR A 29 13.51 -11.37 4.92
CA TYR A 29 12.42 -10.39 5.02
C TYR A 29 12.78 -9.01 4.46
N GLY A 30 13.91 -8.88 3.74
CA GLY A 30 14.31 -7.61 3.12
C GLY A 30 14.60 -6.49 4.12
N ILE A 31 15.06 -6.81 5.33
CA ILE A 31 15.36 -5.81 6.36
C ILE A 31 16.79 -5.33 6.17
N ASP A 32 16.96 -4.29 5.35
CA ASP A 32 18.25 -3.65 5.12
C ASP A 32 18.70 -2.80 6.32
N SER A 33 20.00 -2.49 6.36
CA SER A 33 20.61 -1.68 7.40
C SER A 33 21.34 -0.49 6.77
N PRO A 34 21.05 0.76 7.17
CA PRO A 34 20.04 1.18 8.14
C PRO A 34 18.61 1.03 7.59
N GLY A 35 17.69 0.52 8.40
CA GLY A 35 16.29 0.29 8.04
C GLY A 35 15.38 0.34 9.26
N GLU A 36 14.07 0.42 9.01
CA GLU A 36 13.03 0.53 10.04
C GLU A 36 12.13 -0.71 10.03
N VAL A 37 11.60 -1.08 11.21
CA VAL A 37 10.69 -2.22 11.38
C VAL A 37 9.54 -1.82 12.30
N PHE A 38 8.35 -2.32 12.01
CA PHE A 38 7.23 -2.28 12.95
C PHE A 38 7.43 -3.33 14.05
N ILE A 39 7.19 -2.94 15.30
CA ILE A 39 7.22 -3.82 16.46
C ILE A 39 5.89 -3.67 17.19
N TYR A 40 5.13 -4.75 17.31
CA TYR A 40 3.84 -4.77 18.00
C TYR A 40 3.59 -6.12 18.69
N GLU A 41 2.58 -6.16 19.55
CA GLU A 41 2.17 -7.35 20.30
C GLU A 41 1.04 -8.07 19.56
N GLU A 42 1.15 -9.39 19.44
CA GLU A 42 0.09 -10.27 18.95
C GLU A 42 -0.06 -11.47 19.91
N GLY A 43 -1.06 -11.41 20.79
CA GLY A 43 -1.22 -12.39 21.86
C GLY A 43 -0.05 -12.35 22.83
N GLU A 44 0.63 -13.48 23.04
CA GLU A 44 1.80 -13.59 23.92
C GLU A 44 3.13 -13.46 23.16
N ARG A 45 3.13 -12.80 21.98
CA ARG A 45 4.29 -12.72 21.09
C ARG A 45 4.56 -11.29 20.65
N ILE A 46 5.85 -10.98 20.49
CA ILE A 46 6.30 -9.77 19.81
C ILE A 46 6.47 -10.10 18.33
N VAL A 47 5.79 -9.33 17.48
CA VAL A 47 5.89 -9.43 16.02
C VAL A 47 6.79 -8.31 15.52
N VAL A 48 7.67 -8.65 14.58
CA VAL A 48 8.56 -7.70 13.91
C VAL A 48 8.31 -7.80 12.40
N GLU A 49 7.92 -6.68 11.79
CA GLU A 49 7.55 -6.59 10.37
C GLU A 49 8.38 -5.50 9.67
N PRO A 50 8.93 -5.73 8.46
CA PRO A 50 9.63 -4.69 7.72
C PRO A 50 8.70 -3.51 7.41
N VAL A 51 9.22 -2.28 7.50
CA VAL A 51 8.49 -1.10 6.98
C VAL A 51 8.70 -1.08 5.46
N PRO A 52 7.64 -1.15 4.64
CA PRO A 52 7.79 -1.06 3.20
C PRO A 52 8.30 0.32 2.80
N SER A 53 9.30 0.35 1.93
CA SER A 53 9.81 1.59 1.35
C SER A 53 8.78 2.21 0.38
N LEU A 54 8.93 3.50 0.10
CA LEU A 54 8.11 4.18 -0.93
C LEU A 54 8.28 3.58 -2.34
N GLU A 55 9.38 2.88 -2.58
CA GLU A 55 9.65 2.17 -3.85
C GLU A 55 8.87 0.85 -3.93
N GLU A 56 8.66 0.17 -2.79
CA GLU A 56 7.86 -1.07 -2.69
C GLU A 56 6.35 -0.78 -2.54
N LEU A 57 6.01 0.38 -1.98
CA LEU A 57 4.67 0.92 -2.05
C LEU A 57 4.40 1.30 -3.50
N GLU A 58 3.87 0.34 -4.23
CA GLU A 58 3.27 0.47 -5.56
C GLU A 58 2.19 1.58 -5.58
N GLY A 59 2.62 2.84 -5.56
CA GLY A 59 1.79 4.01 -5.77
C GLY A 59 1.41 4.15 -7.25
N ILE A 60 1.05 5.36 -7.67
CA ILE A 60 0.78 5.73 -9.07
C ILE A 60 1.92 5.43 -10.08
N HIS A 61 3.06 4.89 -9.63
CA HIS A 61 4.20 4.43 -10.42
C HIS A 61 4.40 2.90 -10.45
N ALA A 62 3.49 2.11 -9.84
CA ALA A 62 3.45 0.64 -9.78
C ALA A 62 3.39 -0.13 -11.10
N SER A 63 3.64 0.55 -12.20
CA SER A 63 3.56 -0.06 -13.51
C SER A 63 4.55 0.62 -14.40
N ALA A 64 5.79 0.15 -14.31
CA ALA A 64 6.77 0.31 -15.37
C ALA A 64 6.24 -0.22 -16.74
N ASP A 65 5.17 -1.01 -16.74
CA ASP A 65 4.46 -1.50 -17.94
C ASP A 65 3.25 -0.64 -18.39
N ARG A 66 2.94 0.47 -17.72
CA ARG A 66 1.85 1.37 -18.18
C ARG A 66 2.45 2.57 -18.90
N GLU A 67 2.01 2.79 -20.14
CA GLU A 67 2.46 3.94 -20.91
C GLU A 67 2.22 5.25 -20.13
N PRO A 68 3.18 6.19 -20.13
CA PRO A 68 3.01 7.50 -19.52
C PRO A 68 1.70 8.16 -19.99
N GLY A 69 0.74 8.30 -19.07
CA GLY A 69 -0.55 8.93 -19.35
C GLY A 69 -1.75 7.98 -19.40
N GLU A 70 -1.59 6.66 -19.30
CA GLU A 70 -2.72 5.71 -19.26
C GLU A 70 -3.65 5.97 -18.05
N ILE A 71 -3.06 6.20 -16.88
CA ILE A 71 -3.80 6.52 -15.65
C ILE A 71 -4.53 7.86 -15.80
N LEU A 72 -3.88 8.87 -16.37
CA LEU A 72 -4.50 10.18 -16.64
C LEU A 72 -5.65 10.06 -17.65
N GLY A 73 -5.51 9.18 -18.65
CA GLY A 73 -6.55 8.84 -19.62
C GLY A 73 -7.78 8.21 -18.94
N LYS A 74 -7.57 7.16 -18.13
CA LYS A 74 -8.63 6.48 -17.37
C LYS A 74 -9.37 7.42 -16.42
N VAL A 75 -8.64 8.30 -15.71
CA VAL A 75 -9.25 9.31 -14.83
C VAL A 75 -10.09 10.32 -15.62
N ARG A 76 -9.60 10.80 -16.77
CA ARG A 76 -10.35 11.71 -17.64
C ARG A 76 -11.61 11.07 -18.22
N GLU A 77 -11.53 9.81 -18.63
CA GLU A 77 -12.68 9.06 -19.15
C GLU A 77 -13.75 8.84 -18.07
N THR A 78 -13.32 8.45 -16.86
CA THR A 78 -14.21 8.28 -15.71
C THR A 78 -14.92 9.59 -15.37
N LYS A 79 -14.19 10.71 -15.30
CA LYS A 79 -14.79 12.04 -15.10
C LYS A 79 -15.79 12.42 -16.19
N ARG A 80 -15.54 12.07 -17.46
CA ARG A 80 -16.48 12.34 -18.56
C ARG A 80 -17.77 11.52 -18.39
N LYS A 81 -17.65 10.24 -18.06
CA LYS A 81 -18.79 9.34 -17.82
C LYS A 81 -19.64 9.80 -16.63
N GLU A 82 -19.00 10.26 -15.55
CA GLU A 82 -19.71 10.83 -14.40
C GLU A 82 -20.47 12.10 -14.76
N ARG A 83 -19.84 13.03 -15.47
CA ARG A 83 -20.50 14.26 -15.93
C ARG A 83 -21.71 14.00 -16.83
N GLN A 84 -21.61 13.02 -17.74
CA GLN A 84 -22.74 12.63 -18.58
C GLN A 84 -23.89 12.08 -17.75
N ARG A 85 -23.62 11.19 -16.80
CA ARG A 85 -24.64 10.65 -15.89
C ARG A 85 -25.28 11.74 -15.03
N GLU A 86 -24.49 12.71 -14.60
CA GLU A 86 -24.97 13.85 -13.83
C GLU A 86 -25.86 14.77 -14.68
N GLN A 87 -25.47 15.06 -15.93
CA GLN A 87 -26.30 15.81 -16.87
C GLN A 87 -27.60 15.09 -17.21
N GLU A 88 -27.56 13.78 -17.50
CA GLU A 88 -28.78 12.99 -17.76
C GLU A 88 -29.73 12.98 -16.57
N ARG A 89 -29.19 12.93 -15.34
CA ARG A 89 -29.99 13.04 -14.11
C ARG A 89 -30.57 14.45 -13.97
N ALA A 90 -29.78 15.48 -14.23
CA ALA A 90 -30.22 16.87 -14.16
C ALA A 90 -31.33 17.15 -15.19
N ASP A 91 -31.18 16.68 -16.43
CA ASP A 91 -32.17 16.88 -17.50
C ASP A 91 -33.46 16.09 -17.24
N ARG A 92 -33.39 14.90 -16.62
CA ARG A 92 -34.58 14.17 -16.17
C ARG A 92 -35.33 14.88 -15.04
N LEU A 93 -34.61 15.63 -14.22
CA LEU A 93 -35.15 16.38 -13.09
C LEU A 93 -35.53 17.81 -13.45
N ARG A 94 -35.28 18.27 -14.70
CA ARG A 94 -35.85 19.53 -15.18
C ARG A 94 -37.37 19.36 -15.24
N PRO A 95 -38.15 20.10 -14.42
CA PRO A 95 -39.57 20.20 -14.70
C PRO A 95 -39.73 20.75 -16.12
N ALA A 96 -40.67 20.19 -16.90
CA ALA A 96 -41.15 20.90 -18.07
C ALA A 96 -41.65 22.24 -17.54
N ASP A 97 -41.01 23.33 -17.97
CA ASP A 97 -41.52 24.66 -17.71
C ASP A 97 -42.98 24.63 -18.17
N THR A 98 -43.91 24.61 -17.21
CA THR A 98 -45.31 24.88 -17.45
C THR A 98 -45.34 26.34 -17.86
N ASP A 99 -45.21 26.56 -19.17
CA ASP A 99 -45.64 27.77 -19.84
C ASP A 99 -47.16 27.85 -19.63
N GLU A 100 -47.59 28.47 -18.53
CA GLU A 100 -48.96 28.96 -18.38
C GLU A 100 -48.96 30.46 -18.72
N GLU A 101 -49.73 30.79 -19.77
CA GLU A 101 -50.00 32.13 -20.34
C GLU A 101 -50.58 33.15 -19.35
#